data_AF-A0A662WN53-F1
#
_entry.id   AF-A0A662WN53-F1
#
_cell.length_a   1.000
_cell.length_b   1.000
_cell.length_c   1.000
_cell.angle_alpha   90.00
_cell.angle_beta   90.00
_cell.angle_gamma   90.00
#
_symmetry.space_group_name_H-M   'P 1'
#
loop_
_entity.id
_entity.type
_entity.pdbx_description
1 polymer ?
#
loop_
_entity_poly.entity_id
_entity_poly.type
_entity_poly.pdbx_seq_one_letter_code
_entity_poly.pdbx_strand_id
1 'polypeptide(L)' 'ATATSIGIGANWLCNLIVGVAYPYIADAIDDYSYLPFVVLLAIFFLLSLKLVPETSGKTAEEVQREYEERRRR' A
#
# COMPACT_ATOMS: atom_id res chain seq x y z
N ALA A 1 -0.76 13.82 -13.13
CA ALA A 1 0.46 13.33 -13.82
C ALA A 1 1.53 12.89 -12.82
N THR A 2 1.97 13.76 -11.90
CA THR A 2 3.02 13.47 -10.90
C THR A 2 2.66 12.36 -9.90
N ALA A 3 1.42 12.34 -9.39
CA ALA A 3 0.98 11.30 -8.46
C ALA A 3 1.00 9.89 -9.09
N THR A 4 0.54 9.78 -10.33
CA THR A 4 0.49 8.51 -11.07
C THR A 4 1.89 7.98 -11.37
N SER A 5 2.84 8.83 -11.77
CA SER A 5 4.21 8.40 -12.06
C SER A 5 4.95 7.95 -10.81
N ILE A 6 4.75 8.62 -9.66
CA ILE A 6 5.30 8.19 -8.37
C ILE A 6 4.72 6.82 -7.98
N GLY A 7 3.41 6.63 -8.13
CA GLY A 7 2.76 5.34 -7.84
C GLY A 7 3.31 4.19 -8.69
N ILE A 8 3.47 4.41 -10.00
CA ILE A 8 4.06 3.42 -10.90
C ILE A 8 5.52 3.13 -10.54
N GLY A 9 6.32 4.17 -10.28
CA GLY A 9 7.72 4.00 -9.87
C GLY A 9 7.86 3.23 -8.56
N ALA A 10 7.04 3.54 -7.56
CA ALA A 10 7.00 2.82 -6.29
C ALA A 10 6.59 1.35 -6.48
N ASN A 11 5.61 1.07 -7.34
CA ASN A 11 5.19 -0.30 -7.63
C ASN A 11 6.35 -1.14 -8.21
N TRP A 12 7.05 -0.62 -9.22
CA TRP A 12 8.19 -1.31 -9.82
C TRP A 12 9.35 -1.48 -8.85
N LEU A 13 9.61 -0.49 -7.99
CA LEU A 13 10.63 -0.58 -6.95
C LEU A 13 10.28 -1.67 -5.92
N CYS A 14 9.04 -1.73 -5.46
CA CYS A 14 8.58 -2.79 -4.55
C CYS A 14 8.72 -4.17 -5.18
N ASN A 15 8.36 -4.33 -6.47
CA ASN A 15 8.56 -5.59 -7.19
C ASN A 15 10.04 -5.99 -7.26
N LEU A 16 10.94 -5.04 -7.52
CA LEU A 16 12.38 -5.29 -7.51
C LEU A 16 12.87 -5.74 -6.13
N ILE A 17 12.46 -5.04 -5.07
CA ILE A 17 12.84 -5.37 -3.69
C ILE A 17 12.38 -6.77 -3.33
N VAL A 18 11.11 -7.10 -3.59
CA VAL A 18 10.56 -8.44 -3.31
C VAL A 18 11.28 -9.50 -4.13
N GLY A 19 11.50 -9.26 -5.42
CA GLY A 19 12.19 -10.21 -6.30
C GLY A 19 13.62 -10.53 -5.83
N VAL A 20 14.35 -9.54 -5.31
CA VAL A 20 15.71 -9.73 -4.79
C VAL A 20 15.70 -10.29 -3.37
N ALA A 21 14.79 -9.84 -2.50
CA ALA A 21 14.77 -10.23 -1.09
C ALA A 21 14.16 -11.62 -0.85
N TYR A 22 13.23 -12.06 -1.69
CA TYR A 22 12.48 -13.30 -1.48
C TYR A 22 13.37 -14.55 -1.35
N PRO A 23 14.41 -14.78 -2.16
CA PRO A 23 15.31 -15.91 -1.98
C PRO A 23 15.98 -15.94 -0.59
N TYR A 24 16.39 -14.78 -0.05
CA TYR A 24 17.00 -14.70 1.28
C TYR A 24 15.98 -14.96 2.40
N ILE A 25 14.74 -14.50 2.21
CA ILE A 25 13.64 -14.76 3.13
C ILE A 25 13.24 -16.25 3.08
N ALA A 26 13.22 -16.85 1.90
CA ALA A 26 12.93 -18.26 1.71
C ALA A 26 13.97 -19.14 2.42
N ASP A 27 15.26 -18.82 2.26
CA ASP A 27 16.34 -19.55 2.92
C ASP A 27 16.34 -19.40 4.45
N ALA A 28 15.99 -18.22 4.96
CA ALA A 28 16.02 -17.94 6.40
C ALA A 28 14.85 -18.55 7.20
N ILE A 29 13.67 -18.70 6.57
CA ILE A 29 12.42 -19.04 7.29
C ILE A 29 11.70 -20.26 6.70
N ASP A 30 12.24 -20.86 5.63
CA ASP A 30 11.80 -22.11 4.99
C ASP A 30 10.26 -22.17 4.79
N ASP A 31 9.57 -23.04 5.53
CA ASP A 31 8.11 -23.22 5.49
C ASP A 31 7.29 -21.96 5.84
N TYR A 32 7.87 -21.00 6.57
CA TYR A 32 7.20 -19.75 6.97
C TYR A 32 7.60 -18.54 6.11
N SER A 33 8.25 -18.76 4.97
CA SER A 33 8.68 -17.72 4.03
C SER A 33 7.55 -16.79 3.52
N TYR A 34 6.30 -17.24 3.59
CA TYR A 34 5.12 -16.42 3.26
C TYR A 34 4.63 -15.49 4.38
N LEU A 35 5.04 -15.73 5.63
CA LEU A 35 4.58 -14.97 6.81
C LEU A 35 4.84 -13.45 6.71
N PRO A 36 6.00 -12.98 6.20
CA PRO A 36 6.25 -11.54 6.03
C PRO A 36 5.22 -10.86 5.12
N PHE A 37 4.73 -11.54 4.08
CA PHE A 37 3.70 -10.99 3.19
C PHE A 37 2.35 -10.87 3.89
N VAL A 38 2.00 -11.85 4.74
CA VAL A 38 0.77 -11.80 5.55
C VAL A 38 0.81 -10.64 6.53
N VAL A 39 1.95 -10.43 7.20
CA VAL A 39 2.13 -9.30 8.13
C VAL A 39 2.04 -7.96 7.40
N LEU A 40 2.72 -7.81 6.27
CA LEU A 40 2.65 -6.61 5.44
C LEU A 40 1.22 -6.35 4.96
N LEU A 41 0.50 -7.40 4.53
CA LEU A 41 -0.88 -7.29 4.08
C LEU A 41 -1.80 -6.83 5.21
N ALA A 42 -1.65 -7.39 6.42
CA ALA A 42 -2.42 -6.96 7.58
C ALA A 42 -2.16 -5.47 7.93
N ILE A 43 -0.89 -5.04 7.88
CA ILE A 43 -0.53 -3.62 8.09
C ILE A 43 -1.17 -2.74 7.02
N PHE A 44 -1.02 -3.07 5.73
CA PHE A 44 -1.60 -2.28 4.65
C PHE A 44 -3.12 -2.26 4.67
N PHE A 45 -3.75 -3.35 5.10
CA PHE A 45 -5.20 -3.40 5.30
C PHE A 45 -5.65 -2.48 6.44
N LEU A 46 -4.98 -2.48 7.58
CA LEU A 46 -5.31 -1.57 8.67
C LEU A 46 -5.06 -0.11 8.28
N LEU A 47 -3.98 0.16 7.56
CA LEU A 47 -3.69 1.50 7.04
C LEU A 47 -4.71 1.94 5.98
N SER A 48 -5.17 1.05 5.10
CA SER A 48 -6.18 1.42 4.09
C SER A 48 -7.49 1.84 4.75
N LEU A 49 -7.94 1.11 5.79
CA LEU A 49 -9.14 1.47 6.54
C LEU A 49 -9.04 2.82 7.27
N LYS A 50 -7.84 3.20 7.72
CA LYS A 50 -7.63 4.43 8.49
C LYS A 50 -7.32 5.65 7.62
N LEU A 51 -6.46 5.49 6.62
CA LEU A 51 -5.92 6.59 5.82
C LEU A 51 -6.69 6.82 4.52
N VAL A 52 -7.30 5.79 3.93
CA VAL A 52 -7.96 5.91 2.62
C VAL A 52 -9.47 6.11 2.84
N PRO A 53 -10.04 7.25 2.41
CA PRO A 53 -11.48 7.45 2.39
C PRO A 53 -12.12 6.60 1.30
N GLU A 54 -13.37 6.20 1.50
CA GLU A 54 -14.15 5.48 0.49
C GLU A 54 -14.32 6.38 -0.74
N THR A 55 -13.79 5.95 -1.88
CA THR A 55 -13.85 6.68 -3.17
C THR A 55 -14.97 6.17 -4.06
N SER A 56 -15.56 5.00 -3.77
CA SER A 56 -16.62 4.41 -4.58
C SER A 56 -17.89 5.26 -4.52
N GLY A 57 -18.47 5.55 -5.69
CA GLY A 57 -19.72 6.30 -5.82
C GLY A 57 -19.64 7.81 -5.52
N LYS A 58 -18.45 8.35 -5.25
CA LYS A 58 -18.22 9.78 -5.00
C LYS A 58 -17.58 10.46 -6.20
N THR A 59 -17.91 11.73 -6.40
CA THR A 59 -17.21 12.60 -7.36
C THR A 59 -15.82 12.97 -6.83
N ALA A 60 -14.92 13.37 -7.73
CA ALA A 60 -13.57 13.79 -7.35
C ALA A 60 -13.57 14.98 -6.37
N GLU A 61 -14.52 15.92 -6.52
CA GLU A 61 -14.68 17.06 -5.62
C GLU A 61 -15.12 16.64 -4.21
N GLU A 62 -16.04 15.67 -4.09
CA GLU A 62 -16.48 15.15 -2.80
C GLU A 62 -15.35 14.43 -2.05
N VAL A 63 -14.53 13.66 -2.76
CA VAL A 63 -13.34 13.02 -2.17
C VAL A 63 -12.35 14.06 -1.68
N GLN A 64 -12.10 15.11 -2.48
CA GLN A 64 -11.18 16.19 -2.10
C GLN A 64 -11.68 16.95 -0.86
N ARG A 65 -12.97 17.25 -0.80
CA ARG A 65 -13.61 17.89 0.36
C ARG A 65 -13.51 17.02 1.61
N GLU A 66 -13.70 15.71 1.50
CA GLU A 66 -13.54 14.78 2.62
C GLU A 66 -12.10 14.77 3.16
N TYR A 67 -11.09 14.79 2.27
CA TYR A 67 -9.69 14.92 2.70
C TYR A 67 -9.42 16.24 3.42
N GLU A 68 -9.98 17.36 2.97
CA GLU A 68 -9.84 18.67 3.62
C GLU A 68 -10.53 18.72 4.99
N GLU A 69 -11.72 18.14 5.12
CA GLU A 69 -12.44 18.02 6.38
C GLU A 69 -11.68 17.14 7.38
N ARG A 70 -11.13 16.00 6.92
CA ARG A 70 -10.26 15.14 7.74
C ARG A 70 -8.98 15.85 8.16
N ARG A 71 -8.43 16.76 7.34
CA ARG A 71 -7.22 17.55 7.68
C ARG A 71 -7.50 18.67 8.69
N ARG A 72 -8.74 19.14 8.78
CA ARG A 72 -9.16 20.20 9.72
C ARG A 72 -9.53 19.67 11.11
N ARG A 73 -9.81 18.37 11.25
CA ARG A 73 -9.99 17.69 12.54
C ARG A 73 -8.64 17.31 13.13
#